data_AF-A0A2A5AB77-F1
#
_entry.id   AF-A0A2A5AB77-F1
#
_cell.length_a   1.000
_cell.length_b   1.000
_cell.length_c   1.000
_cell.angle_alpha   90.00
_cell.angle_beta   90.00
_cell.angle_gamma   90.00
#
_symmetry.space_group_name_H-M   'P 1'
#
loop_
_entity.id
_entity.type
_entity.pdbx_description
1 polymer ?
#
loop_
_entity_poly.entity_id
_entity_poly.type
_entity_poly.pdbx_seq_one_letter_code
_entity_poly.pdbx_strand_id
1 'polypeptide(L)' 'MEDGKIIMPEGFKRASIKISKETQSKIDKYLSDNNLNEYGDKKDTMYMGGTPLYNESNGSSTNRYEYVLKKFPQLAK' A
#
# COMPACT_ATOMS: atom_id res chain seq x y z
N MET A 1 15.98 21.90 19.45
CA MET A 1 14.72 21.28 18.94
C MET A 1 14.75 21.51 17.44
N GLU A 2 15.48 20.66 16.73
CA GLU A 2 15.60 20.79 15.27
C GLU A 2 14.69 19.74 14.64
N ASP A 3 13.69 20.27 13.96
CA ASP A 3 12.75 19.61 13.07
C ASP A 3 13.46 18.51 12.28
N GLY A 4 13.07 17.26 12.54
CA GLY A 4 13.53 16.06 11.85
C GLY A 4 13.13 16.08 10.38
N LYS A 5 13.78 16.93 9.60
CA LYS A 5 13.66 17.02 8.15
C LYS A 5 14.28 15.76 7.57
N ILE A 6 13.45 14.74 7.41
CA ILE A 6 13.76 13.57 6.57
C ILE A 6 13.97 14.13 5.17
N ILE A 7 15.23 14.37 4.83
CA ILE A 7 15.71 14.59 3.47
C ILE A 7 15.38 13.33 2.68
N MET A 8 14.23 13.32 2.04
CA MET A 8 13.84 12.29 1.07
C MET A 8 14.57 12.61 -0.24
N PRO A 9 15.53 11.78 -0.68
CA PRO A 9 16.29 12.07 -1.90
C PRO A 9 15.38 12.05 -3.13
N GLU A 10 15.63 12.98 -4.06
CA GLU A 10 14.86 13.29 -5.28
C GLU A 10 14.79 12.18 -6.35
N GLY A 11 14.92 10.91 -5.95
CA GLY A 11 14.87 9.73 -6.83
C GLY A 11 13.56 8.95 -6.77
N PHE A 12 12.66 9.22 -5.83
CA PHE A 12 11.33 8.62 -5.86
C PHE A 12 10.52 9.29 -6.95
N LYS A 13 10.56 8.72 -8.16
CA LYS A 13 9.50 8.90 -9.15
C LYS A 13 8.19 8.52 -8.46
N ARG A 14 7.53 9.55 -7.92
CA ARG A 14 6.11 9.62 -7.64
C ARG A 14 5.39 9.38 -8.96
N ALA A 15 5.37 8.13 -9.43
CA ALA A 15 4.19 7.61 -10.09
C ALA A 15 3.13 7.58 -8.99
N SER A 16 2.64 8.76 -8.61
CA SER A 16 1.44 8.93 -7.83
C SER A 16 0.36 8.44 -8.79
N ILE A 17 0.17 7.12 -8.87
CA ILE A 17 -1.03 6.59 -9.49
C ILE A 17 -2.13 7.24 -8.66
N LYS A 18 -2.81 8.23 -9.23
CA LYS A 18 -3.99 8.82 -8.61
C LYS A 18 -5.02 7.70 -8.59
N ILE A 19 -5.00 6.88 -7.55
CA ILE A 19 -5.98 5.83 -7.36
C ILE A 19 -7.29 6.55 -7.04
N SER A 20 -8.18 6.53 -8.03
CA SER A 20 -9.52 7.11 -7.99
C SER A 20 -10.27 6.61 -6.76
N LYS A 21 -11.15 7.44 -6.17
CA LYS A 21 -12.04 6.98 -5.08
C LYS A 21 -12.85 5.74 -5.49
N GLU A 22 -13.28 5.67 -6.75
CA GLU A 22 -13.98 4.50 -7.28
C GLU A 22 -13.10 3.25 -7.23
N THR A 23 -11.84 3.33 -7.65
CA THR A 23 -10.88 2.22 -7.59
C THR A 23 -10.62 1.80 -6.14
N GLN A 24 -10.50 2.75 -5.21
CA GLN A 24 -10.37 2.46 -3.78
C GLN A 24 -11.60 1.67 -3.27
N SER A 25 -12.82 2.15 -3.56
CA SER A 25 -14.04 1.44 -3.17
C SER A 25 -14.17 0.05 -3.81
N LYS A 26 -13.75 -0.11 -5.08
CA LYS A 26 -13.69 -1.43 -5.74
C LYS A 26 -12.74 -2.37 -4.99
N ILE A 27 -11.56 -1.87 -4.61
CA ILE A 27 -10.57 -2.61 -3.83
C ILE A 27 -11.16 -3.01 -2.47
N ASP A 28 -11.66 -2.07 -1.68
CA ASP A 28 -12.20 -2.35 -0.35
C ASP A 28 -13.35 -3.37 -0.40
N LYS A 29 -14.23 -3.25 -1.39
CA LYS A 29 -15.32 -4.22 -1.61
C LYS A 29 -14.77 -5.61 -1.93
N TYR A 30 -13.80 -5.71 -2.84
CA TYR A 30 -13.18 -6.98 -3.21
C TYR A 30 -12.49 -7.65 -2.01
N LEU A 31 -11.73 -6.89 -1.22
CA LEU A 31 -11.06 -7.39 -0.03
C LEU A 31 -12.06 -7.95 0.99
N SER A 32 -13.15 -7.22 1.22
CA SER A 32 -14.21 -7.64 2.14
C SER A 32 -14.91 -8.92 1.66
N ASP A 33 -15.29 -8.98 0.38
CA ASP A 33 -16.00 -10.10 -0.23
C ASP A 33 -15.17 -11.40 -0.20
N ASN A 34 -13.85 -11.27 -0.38
CA ASN A 34 -12.91 -12.40 -0.38
C ASN A 34 -12.35 -12.75 1.01
N ASN A 35 -12.86 -12.13 2.08
CA ASN A 35 -12.36 -12.34 3.45
C ASN A 35 -10.84 -12.07 3.61
N LEU A 36 -10.34 -11.07 2.89
CA LEU A 36 -8.96 -10.61 2.98
C LEU A 36 -8.84 -9.48 4.00
N ASN A 37 -7.62 -9.22 4.47
CA ASN A 37 -7.26 -8.04 5.25
C ASN A 37 -7.08 -6.82 4.33
N GLU A 38 -6.80 -5.67 4.94
CA GLU A 38 -6.63 -4.39 4.25
C GLU A 38 -5.45 -4.34 3.24
N TYR A 39 -4.56 -5.33 3.28
CA TYR A 39 -3.40 -5.45 2.40
C TYR A 39 -3.58 -6.50 1.30
N GLY A 40 -4.73 -7.19 1.26
CA GLY A 40 -4.99 -8.24 0.28
C GLY A 40 -4.48 -9.62 0.65
N ASP A 41 -4.13 -9.82 1.92
CA ASP A 41 -3.70 -11.11 2.47
C ASP A 41 -4.81 -11.73 3.33
N LYS A 42 -4.64 -12.96 3.82
CA LYS A 42 -5.65 -13.59 4.68
C LYS A 42 -5.83 -12.77 5.97
N LYS A 43 -7.05 -12.74 6.53
CA LYS A 43 -7.33 -12.04 7.79
C LYS A 43 -6.46 -12.48 8.97
N ASP A 44 -6.05 -13.75 8.97
CA ASP A 44 -5.18 -14.33 10.00
C ASP A 44 -3.68 -14.07 9.76
N THR A 45 -3.32 -13.36 8.69
CA THR A 45 -1.92 -13.06 8.38
C THR A 45 -1.33 -12.12 9.43
N MET A 46 -0.36 -12.62 10.18
CA MET A 46 0.49 -11.82 11.07
C MET A 46 1.72 -11.33 10.32
N TYR A 47 2.06 -10.05 10.52
CA TYR A 47 3.25 -9.43 9.95
C TYR A 47 4.31 -9.28 11.05
N MET A 48 5.33 -10.14 11.01
CA MET A 48 6.47 -10.01 11.92
C MET A 48 7.28 -8.77 11.52
N GLY A 49 7.34 -7.77 12.40
CA GLY A 49 8.09 -6.53 12.14
C GLY A 49 7.27 -5.33 11.66
N GLY A 50 5.93 -5.40 11.61
CA GLY A 50 5.09 -4.22 11.38
C GLY A 50 4.06 -4.39 10.27
N THR A 51 4.08 -3.53 9.25
CA THR A 51 3.14 -3.61 8.11
C THR A 51 3.88 -4.00 6.84
N PRO A 52 3.24 -4.72 5.90
CA PRO A 52 3.88 -5.08 4.63
C PRO A 52 4.14 -3.88 3.72
N LEU A 53 3.69 -2.68 4.12
CA LEU A 53 3.81 -1.46 3.35
C LEU A 53 5.18 -0.79 3.49
N TYR A 54 5.93 -1.14 4.54
CA TYR A 54 7.25 -0.59 4.80
C TYR A 54 8.34 -1.57 4.38
N ASN A 55 9.23 -1.12 3.51
CA ASN A 55 10.42 -1.86 3.14
C ASN A 55 11.61 -1.35 3.96
N GLU A 56 11.97 -2.10 4.99
CA GLU A 56 13.06 -1.75 5.91
C GLU A 56 14.43 -1.71 5.23
N SER A 57 14.64 -2.49 4.18
CA SER A 57 15.93 -2.54 3.47
C SER A 57 16.28 -1.24 2.74
N ASN A 58 15.28 -0.43 2.38
CA ASN A 58 15.49 0.84 1.67
C ASN A 58 14.73 2.03 2.29
N GLY A 59 14.09 1.83 3.44
CA GLY A 59 13.32 2.85 4.15
C GLY A 59 12.08 3.38 3.40
N SER A 60 11.56 2.62 2.42
CA SER A 60 10.46 3.09 1.58
C SER A 60 9.10 2.61 2.05
N SER A 61 8.11 3.50 2.09
CA SER A 61 6.70 3.15 2.32
C SER A 61 5.92 3.16 1.01
N THR A 62 5.15 2.09 0.77
CA THR A 62 4.23 2.00 -0.38
C THR A 62 2.81 2.33 0.05
N ASN A 63 2.02 3.00 -0.80
CA ASN A 63 0.62 3.22 -0.52
C ASN A 63 -0.15 1.89 -0.48
N ARG A 64 -1.06 1.73 0.49
CA ARG A 64 -1.89 0.53 0.66
C ARG A 64 -2.56 0.08 -0.64
N TYR A 65 -3.23 1.00 -1.34
CA TYR A 65 -3.97 0.65 -2.55
C TYR A 65 -3.03 0.29 -3.70
N GLU A 66 -1.86 0.94 -3.80
CA GLU A 66 -0.84 0.53 -4.79
C GLU A 66 -0.30 -0.86 -4.49
N TYR A 67 -0.06 -1.18 -3.22
CA TYR A 67 0.36 -2.50 -2.78
C TYR A 67 -0.70 -3.56 -3.14
N VAL A 68 -1.98 -3.29 -2.88
CA VAL A 68 -3.08 -4.19 -3.24
C VAL A 68 -3.25 -4.32 -4.75
N LEU A 69 -3.14 -3.22 -5.52
CA LEU A 69 -3.21 -3.27 -6.98
C LEU A 69 -2.04 -4.01 -7.62
N LYS A 70 -0.85 -4.01 -6.99
CA LYS A 70 0.26 -4.87 -7.43
C LYS A 70 -0.08 -6.36 -7.29
N LYS A 71 -0.85 -6.74 -6.26
CA LYS A 71 -1.34 -8.13 -6.08
C LYS A 71 -2.53 -8.46 -6.98
N PHE A 72 -3.44 -7.50 -7.13
CA PHE A 72 -4.68 -7.66 -7.88
C PHE A 72 -4.78 -6.58 -8.98
N PRO A 73 -3.95 -6.66 -10.04
CA PRO A 73 -3.92 -5.64 -11.10
C PRO A 73 -5.24 -5.54 -11.86
N GLN A 74 -6.06 -6.59 -11.83
CA GLN A 74 -7.42 -6.60 -12.39
C GLN A 74 -8.37 -5.57 -11.78
N LEU A 75 -8.11 -5.09 -10.55
CA LEU A 75 -8.94 -4.10 -9.87
C LEU A 75 -8.66 -2.66 -10.33
N ALA A 76 -7.59 -2.44 -11.10
CA ALA A 76 -7.23 -1.14 -11.66
C ALA A 76 -8.02 -0.78 -12.93
N LYS A 77 -8.83 -1.71 -13.47
CA LYS A 77 -9.60 -1.54 -14.70
C LYS A 77 -10.96 -0.87 -14.50
#